data_AF-A0A420D310-F1
#
_entry.id   AF-A0A420D310-F1
#
_cell.length_a   1.000
_cell.length_b   1.000
_cell.length_c   1.000
_cell.angle_alpha   90.00
_cell.angle_beta   90.00
_cell.angle_gamma   90.00
#
_symmetry.space_group_name_H-M   'P 1'
#
loop_
_entity.id
_entity.type
_entity.pdbx_description
1 polymer ?
#
loop_
_entity_poly.entity_id
_entity_poly.type
_entity_poly.pdbx_seq_one_letter_code
_entity_poly.pdbx_strand_id
1 'polypeptide(L)'
;MPICILCTSVRNSFEKPEHILLNALGGKKTVYGIICDDCNNVTGSTIDRHLTHSIESIRAHAGFKAGDGDAPPKLRNLGGRAVKYDLVDGIPRFRPQQAMERELNDDGSHTISIQARDLPHLLQLVEQAITRWKLTDEIAEKFRAEFLERSVVHHHPTPTVEFNLSLGDRMSLRSMAKSMLVLLASQIGNDSLLHRSFDGVRHFIMNDADTIDVSINSNRLPSFTEAHGPTPSVIWVGQDLDGAVFGYFNLYGVVGWTFKLSDHLPSKIRPIMLINDPRQRENRTTDPEAAELLPVERVKESAFSEQDIARGITTLHSQMHEYSRERLIEKSLSDELSKTNFDETGYVDPTETQRVLEGLAYRVVMGLFRVPWSEPVQGSVKDLRDREFD
;
A
#
# COMPACT_ATOMS: atom_id res chain seq x y z
N MET A 1 7.19 -16.69 34.75
CA MET A 1 6.17 -15.68 34.40
C MET A 1 6.82 -14.67 33.47
N PRO A 2 6.24 -14.36 32.31
CA PRO A 2 6.80 -13.37 31.39
C PRO A 2 6.76 -11.96 31.99
N ILE A 3 7.79 -11.16 31.68
CA ILE A 3 7.92 -9.75 32.08
C ILE A 3 7.88 -8.89 30.83
N CYS A 4 7.07 -7.83 30.84
CA CYS A 4 6.88 -7.00 29.66
C CYS A 4 8.08 -6.06 29.45
N ILE A 5 8.64 -6.02 28.24
CA ILE A 5 9.78 -5.15 27.94
C ILE A 5 9.44 -3.64 27.94
N LEU A 6 8.16 -3.28 27.95
CA LEU A 6 7.69 -1.89 27.93
C LEU A 6 7.31 -1.37 29.32
N CYS A 7 6.37 -2.04 30.00
CA CYS A 7 5.91 -1.60 31.32
C CYS A 7 6.55 -2.34 32.50
N THR A 8 7.50 -3.25 32.25
CA THR A 8 8.23 -4.04 33.25
C THR A 8 7.36 -4.88 34.20
N SER A 9 6.06 -4.96 33.93
CA SER A 9 5.12 -5.70 34.77
C SER A 9 5.21 -7.20 34.48
N VAL A 10 5.21 -8.00 35.55
CA VAL A 10 5.09 -9.45 35.48
C VAL A 10 3.64 -9.83 35.23
N ARG A 11 3.37 -10.73 34.27
CA ARG A 11 2.02 -11.27 34.03
C ARG A 11 2.04 -12.80 34.00
N ASN A 12 0.84 -13.39 34.03
CA ASN A 12 0.68 -14.84 33.96
C ASN A 12 0.91 -15.38 32.55
N SER A 13 0.40 -14.69 31.52
CA SER A 13 0.55 -15.03 30.10
C SER A 13 0.62 -13.74 29.26
N PHE A 14 1.28 -13.83 28.10
CA PHE A 14 1.16 -12.86 26.99
C PHE A 14 0.64 -13.65 25.79
N GLU A 15 -0.65 -13.53 25.50
CA GLU A 15 -1.32 -14.42 24.54
C GLU A 15 -1.32 -13.83 23.13
N LYS A 16 -1.26 -12.50 23.02
CA LYS A 16 -1.30 -11.84 21.71
C LYS A 16 0.07 -11.83 21.05
N PRO A 17 0.17 -12.21 19.76
CA PRO A 17 1.39 -11.99 18.99
C PRO A 17 1.66 -10.49 18.85
N GLU A 18 2.95 -10.13 18.86
CA GLU A 18 3.44 -8.79 18.55
C GLU A 18 4.16 -8.81 17.20
N HIS A 19 3.93 -7.80 16.37
CA HIS A 19 4.59 -7.69 15.08
C HIS A 19 5.95 -6.98 15.25
N ILE A 20 7.03 -7.58 14.74
CA ILE A 20 8.32 -6.85 14.70
C ILE A 20 8.21 -5.70 13.68
N LEU A 21 7.82 -6.02 12.45
CA LEU A 21 7.41 -5.05 11.44
C LEU A 21 5.90 -5.12 11.33
N LEU A 22 5.21 -3.97 11.43
CA LEU A 22 3.76 -3.91 11.40
C LEU A 22 3.18 -4.63 10.18
N ASN A 23 2.04 -5.30 10.35
CA ASN A 23 1.32 -5.97 9.26
C ASN A 23 1.03 -5.01 8.10
N ALA A 24 0.63 -3.77 8.43
CA ALA A 24 0.40 -2.74 7.43
C ALA A 24 1.64 -2.41 6.59
N LEU A 25 2.85 -2.51 7.14
CA LEU A 25 4.09 -2.28 6.41
C LEU A 25 4.52 -3.48 5.54
N GLY A 26 3.70 -4.53 5.47
CA GLY A 26 4.02 -5.78 4.81
C GLY A 26 4.65 -6.81 5.74
N GLY A 27 4.76 -6.55 7.05
CA GLY A 27 5.42 -7.44 8.00
C GLY A 27 4.53 -8.58 8.52
N LYS A 28 4.94 -9.83 8.33
CA LYS A 28 4.25 -11.02 8.88
C LYS A 28 4.94 -11.62 10.10
N LYS A 29 6.19 -11.25 10.35
CA LYS A 29 6.96 -11.83 11.45
C LYS A 29 6.41 -11.33 12.78
N THR A 30 5.79 -12.25 13.50
CA THR A 30 5.30 -12.03 14.85
C THR A 30 6.11 -12.80 15.87
N VAL A 31 6.05 -12.33 17.11
CA VAL A 31 6.71 -12.93 18.27
C VAL A 31 5.75 -12.94 19.45
N TYR A 32 5.86 -13.96 20.30
CA TYR A 32 5.05 -14.12 21.50
C TYR A 32 5.90 -13.88 22.74
N GLY A 33 5.27 -13.54 23.86
CA GLY A 33 5.99 -13.47 25.14
C GLY A 33 6.88 -12.24 25.36
N ILE A 34 6.83 -11.23 24.49
CA ILE A 34 7.66 -10.02 24.60
C ILE A 34 6.95 -8.83 25.29
N ILE A 35 5.72 -8.52 24.86
CA ILE A 35 4.92 -7.40 25.37
C ILE A 35 3.63 -7.95 25.98
N CYS A 36 3.17 -7.38 27.10
CA CYS A 36 1.88 -7.75 27.67
C CYS A 36 0.71 -7.24 26.82
N ASP A 37 -0.43 -7.90 26.93
CA ASP A 37 -1.60 -7.58 26.10
C ASP A 37 -2.07 -6.13 26.25
N ASP A 38 -1.96 -5.53 27.44
CA ASP A 38 -2.31 -4.12 27.66
C ASP A 38 -1.43 -3.17 26.86
N CYS A 39 -0.11 -3.34 26.93
CA CYS A 39 0.84 -2.50 26.20
C CYS A 39 0.74 -2.74 24.69
N ASN A 40 0.52 -3.99 24.27
CA ASN A 40 0.27 -4.32 22.85
C ASN A 40 -0.99 -3.61 22.35
N ASN A 41 -2.12 -3.69 23.07
CA ASN A 41 -3.35 -3.00 22.70
C ASN A 41 -3.19 -1.47 22.65
N VAL A 42 -2.53 -0.87 23.66
CA VAL A 42 -2.31 0.58 23.71
C VAL A 42 -1.43 1.01 22.55
N THR A 43 -0.27 0.37 22.33
CA THR A 43 0.64 0.74 21.24
C THR A 43 0.04 0.48 19.86
N GLY A 44 -0.69 -0.62 19.69
CA GLY A 44 -1.42 -0.98 18.47
C GLY A 44 -2.50 0.04 18.09
N SER A 45 -3.26 0.54 19.07
CA SER A 45 -4.32 1.54 18.84
C SER A 45 -3.81 2.98 18.73
N THR A 46 -2.55 3.24 19.10
CA THR A 46 -1.93 4.57 19.11
C THR A 46 -0.77 4.65 18.12
N ILE A 47 0.47 4.49 18.58
CA ILE A 47 1.70 4.74 17.81
C ILE A 47 1.78 3.89 16.54
N ASP A 48 1.36 2.63 16.57
CA ASP A 48 1.42 1.74 15.40
C ASP A 48 0.38 2.12 14.34
N ARG A 49 -0.80 2.58 14.78
CA ARG A 49 -1.82 3.14 13.90
C ARG A 49 -1.35 4.42 13.24
N HIS A 50 -0.65 5.29 13.96
CA HIS A 50 -0.06 6.51 13.41
C HIS A 50 0.99 6.19 12.33
N LEU A 51 1.92 5.28 12.63
CA LEU A 51 2.91 4.84 11.63
C LEU A 51 2.21 4.24 10.40
N THR A 52 1.20 3.38 10.61
CA THR A 52 0.41 2.80 9.52
C THR A 52 -0.27 3.86 8.64
N HIS A 53 -0.88 4.88 9.25
CA HIS A 53 -1.56 5.96 8.54
C HIS A 53 -0.57 6.82 7.73
N SER A 54 0.63 7.07 8.27
CA SER A 54 1.66 7.90 7.62
C SER A 54 2.13 7.36 6.25
N ILE A 55 1.97 6.06 6.03
CA ILE A 55 2.41 5.33 4.83
C ILE A 55 1.25 4.81 3.97
N GLU A 56 0.00 5.15 4.31
CA GLU A 56 -1.18 4.69 3.56
C GLU A 56 -1.12 5.11 2.09
N SER A 57 -0.70 6.34 1.80
CA SER A 57 -0.61 6.85 0.43
C SER A 57 0.44 6.09 -0.39
N ILE A 58 1.61 5.82 0.19
CA ILE A 58 2.67 5.01 -0.43
C ILE A 58 2.12 3.62 -0.75
N ARG A 59 1.48 2.96 0.23
CA ARG A 59 0.94 1.61 0.03
C ARG A 59 -0.16 1.56 -1.02
N ALA A 60 -1.11 2.49 -0.95
CA ALA A 60 -2.21 2.57 -1.89
C ALA A 60 -1.71 2.80 -3.31
N HIS A 61 -0.69 3.65 -3.49
CA HIS A 61 -0.12 3.95 -4.79
C HIS A 61 0.76 2.82 -5.33
N ALA A 62 1.58 2.20 -4.47
CA ALA A 62 2.47 1.12 -4.87
C ALA A 62 1.81 -0.25 -5.01
N GLY A 63 0.54 -0.39 -4.61
CA GLY A 63 -0.10 -1.69 -4.55
C GLY A 63 0.47 -2.60 -3.45
N PHE A 64 1.09 -2.03 -2.41
CA PHE A 64 1.72 -2.81 -1.33
C PHE A 64 0.68 -3.42 -0.40
N LYS A 65 0.53 -4.74 -0.51
CA LYS A 65 -0.33 -5.55 0.34
C LYS A 65 0.19 -5.57 1.78
N ALA A 66 -0.70 -5.83 2.73
CA ALA A 66 -0.29 -6.10 4.10
C ALA A 66 0.46 -7.44 4.21
N GLY A 67 1.04 -7.71 5.37
CA GLY A 67 1.84 -8.90 5.63
C GLY A 67 1.08 -10.23 5.48
N ASP A 68 -0.21 -10.22 5.83
CA ASP A 68 -1.20 -11.29 5.61
C ASP A 68 -1.72 -11.39 4.16
N GLY A 69 -1.56 -10.33 3.37
CA GLY A 69 -2.03 -10.25 1.99
C GLY A 69 -3.25 -9.40 1.76
N ASP A 70 -3.77 -8.74 2.80
CA ASP A 70 -4.87 -7.81 2.65
C ASP A 70 -4.52 -6.71 1.64
N ALA A 71 -5.54 -6.31 0.89
CA ALA A 71 -5.41 -5.31 -0.14
C ALA A 71 -4.85 -3.99 0.42
N PRO A 72 -4.12 -3.21 -0.40
CA PRO A 72 -3.69 -1.88 -0.02
C PRO A 72 -4.87 -1.00 0.42
N PRO A 73 -4.62 0.02 1.28
CA PRO A 73 -5.67 0.93 1.72
C PRO A 73 -6.30 1.65 0.52
N LYS A 74 -7.61 1.90 0.62
CA LYS A 74 -8.36 2.65 -0.39
C LYS A 74 -8.31 4.13 -0.05
N LEU A 75 -7.71 4.96 -0.91
CA LEU A 75 -7.77 6.41 -0.76
C LEU A 75 -9.00 6.94 -1.47
N ARG A 76 -9.79 7.79 -0.81
CA ARG A 76 -11.07 8.27 -1.35
C ARG A 76 -11.02 9.75 -1.69
N ASN A 77 -11.89 10.15 -2.61
CA ASN A 77 -12.14 11.57 -2.94
C ASN A 77 -10.91 12.34 -3.46
N LEU A 78 -9.99 11.64 -4.12
CA LEU A 78 -8.83 12.23 -4.77
C LEU A 78 -9.26 13.05 -6.00
N GLY A 79 -8.40 13.97 -6.43
CA GLY A 79 -8.64 14.84 -7.59
C GLY A 79 -9.32 16.17 -7.26
N GLY A 80 -9.56 16.96 -8.31
CA GLY A 80 -10.07 18.33 -8.22
C GLY A 80 -11.59 18.45 -8.06
N ARG A 81 -12.13 19.66 -8.26
CA ARG A 81 -13.58 19.91 -8.24
C ARG A 81 -14.31 19.25 -9.41
N ALA A 82 -13.71 19.24 -10.59
CA ALA A 82 -14.35 18.74 -11.81
C ALA A 82 -14.43 17.21 -11.86
N VAL A 83 -13.41 16.51 -11.33
CA VAL A 83 -13.35 15.05 -11.40
C VAL A 83 -12.79 14.48 -10.11
N LYS A 84 -13.52 13.52 -9.54
CA LYS A 84 -13.17 12.80 -8.33
C LYS A 84 -12.88 11.34 -8.62
N TYR A 85 -11.96 10.78 -7.85
CA TYR A 85 -11.55 9.39 -7.97
C TYR A 85 -11.28 8.79 -6.60
N ASP A 86 -11.41 7.47 -6.51
CA ASP A 86 -10.87 6.69 -5.41
C ASP A 86 -9.67 5.88 -5.94
N LEU A 87 -8.57 5.79 -5.18
CA LEU A 87 -7.46 4.90 -5.49
C LEU A 87 -7.71 3.56 -4.79
N VAL A 88 -7.93 2.51 -5.59
CA VAL A 88 -8.23 1.17 -5.09
C VAL A 88 -7.20 0.22 -5.66
N ASP A 89 -6.36 -0.34 -4.79
CA ASP A 89 -5.31 -1.29 -5.18
C ASP A 89 -4.38 -0.71 -6.27
N GLY A 90 -3.89 0.52 -6.09
CA GLY A 90 -3.05 1.21 -7.08
C GLY A 90 -3.79 1.76 -8.30
N ILE A 91 -5.07 1.40 -8.50
CA ILE A 91 -5.85 1.78 -9.67
C ILE A 91 -6.81 2.93 -9.34
N PRO A 92 -6.68 4.09 -10.00
CA PRO A 92 -7.65 5.17 -9.90
C PRO A 92 -8.99 4.74 -10.50
N ARG A 93 -10.07 4.88 -9.73
CA ARG A 93 -11.44 4.60 -10.16
C ARG A 93 -12.24 5.87 -10.11
N PHE A 94 -12.91 6.19 -11.22
CA PHE A 94 -13.77 7.37 -11.30
C PHE A 94 -14.88 7.32 -10.24
N ARG A 95 -15.15 8.48 -9.64
CA ARG A 95 -16.20 8.67 -8.66
C ARG A 95 -17.14 9.78 -9.14
N PRO A 96 -18.31 9.43 -9.71
CA PRO A 96 -19.26 10.44 -10.14
C PRO A 96 -19.74 11.26 -8.95
N GLN A 97 -19.72 12.59 -9.07
CA GLN A 97 -20.26 13.50 -8.05
C GLN A 97 -21.79 13.52 -8.10
N GLN A 98 -22.34 13.56 -9.31
CA GLN A 98 -23.77 13.43 -9.61
C GLN A 98 -23.92 12.26 -10.57
N ALA A 99 -24.27 11.09 -10.04
CA ALA A 99 -24.35 9.87 -10.83
C ALA A 99 -25.55 9.84 -11.78
N MET A 100 -26.59 10.63 -11.50
CA MET A 100 -27.82 10.68 -12.29
C MET A 100 -28.45 12.08 -12.23
N GLU A 101 -28.75 12.64 -13.39
CA GLU A 101 -29.41 13.93 -13.58
C GLU A 101 -30.62 13.76 -14.50
N ARG A 102 -31.66 14.55 -14.24
CA ARG A 102 -32.89 14.60 -15.05
C ARG A 102 -33.24 16.05 -15.32
N GLU A 103 -33.38 16.38 -16.60
CA GLU A 103 -33.82 17.67 -17.08
C GLU A 103 -35.20 17.52 -17.75
N LEU A 104 -36.07 18.52 -17.57
CA LEU A 104 -37.35 18.62 -18.28
C LEU A 104 -37.14 19.58 -19.45
N ASN A 105 -37.31 19.10 -20.67
CA ASN A 105 -37.17 19.87 -21.89
C ASN A 105 -38.44 20.69 -22.17
N ASP A 106 -38.31 21.73 -23.00
CA ASP A 106 -39.40 22.66 -23.34
C ASP A 106 -40.62 21.97 -24.00
N ASP A 107 -40.39 20.84 -24.67
CA ASP A 107 -41.43 20.01 -25.31
C ASP A 107 -42.13 19.03 -24.34
N GLY A 108 -41.77 19.07 -23.06
CA GLY A 108 -42.29 18.17 -22.03
C GLY A 108 -41.57 16.83 -21.95
N SER A 109 -40.56 16.57 -22.80
CA SER A 109 -39.72 15.37 -22.71
C SER A 109 -38.69 15.47 -21.58
N HIS A 110 -38.09 14.35 -21.22
CA HIS A 110 -37.05 14.30 -20.18
C HIS A 110 -35.72 13.84 -20.76
N THR A 111 -34.67 14.62 -20.49
CA THR A 111 -33.29 14.20 -20.74
C THR A 111 -32.74 13.60 -19.46
N ILE A 112 -32.17 12.39 -19.56
CA ILE A 112 -31.55 11.70 -18.43
C ILE A 112 -30.08 11.51 -18.74
N SER A 113 -29.22 11.98 -17.84
CA SER A 113 -27.78 11.81 -17.93
C SER A 113 -27.32 10.94 -16.77
N ILE A 114 -26.57 9.88 -17.06
CA ILE A 114 -26.01 8.97 -16.05
C ILE A 114 -24.51 8.94 -16.21
N GLN A 115 -23.79 9.19 -15.11
CA GLN A 115 -22.35 9.03 -15.03
C GLN A 115 -22.02 7.86 -14.12
N ALA A 116 -21.41 6.83 -14.69
CA ALA A 116 -21.01 5.63 -13.98
C ALA A 116 -19.49 5.47 -13.98
N ARG A 117 -18.98 4.60 -13.09
CA ARG A 117 -17.53 4.35 -12.96
C ARG A 117 -17.06 3.16 -13.81
N ASP A 118 -18.00 2.29 -14.11
CA ASP A 118 -17.86 1.05 -14.85
C ASP A 118 -19.27 0.65 -15.35
N LEU A 119 -19.33 -0.35 -16.23
CA LEU A 119 -20.58 -0.84 -16.80
C LEU A 119 -21.51 -1.46 -15.75
N PRO A 120 -21.04 -2.29 -14.78
CA PRO A 120 -21.90 -2.77 -13.69
C PRO A 120 -22.58 -1.64 -12.92
N HIS A 121 -21.85 -0.57 -12.60
CA HIS A 121 -22.42 0.60 -11.93
C HIS A 121 -23.43 1.33 -12.82
N LEU A 122 -23.20 1.41 -14.13
CA LEU A 122 -24.17 1.99 -15.07
C LEU A 122 -25.48 1.20 -15.05
N LEU A 123 -25.42 -0.12 -15.18
CA LEU A 123 -26.60 -0.98 -15.16
C LEU A 123 -27.36 -0.84 -13.85
N GLN A 124 -26.65 -0.81 -12.72
CA GLN A 124 -27.26 -0.56 -11.41
C GLN A 124 -27.99 0.79 -11.36
N LEU A 125 -27.40 1.86 -11.90
CA LEU A 125 -28.02 3.19 -11.93
C LEU A 125 -29.24 3.23 -12.86
N VAL A 126 -29.20 2.54 -14.00
CA VAL A 126 -30.34 2.41 -14.92
C VAL A 126 -31.53 1.74 -14.24
N GLU A 127 -31.31 0.63 -13.52
CA GLU A 127 -32.38 -0.05 -12.76
C GLU A 127 -32.95 0.82 -11.63
N GLN A 128 -32.09 1.58 -10.95
CA GLN A 128 -32.54 2.56 -9.95
C GLN A 128 -33.40 3.66 -10.59
N ALA A 129 -33.05 4.12 -11.80
CA ALA A 129 -33.82 5.12 -12.53
C ALA A 129 -35.21 4.61 -12.90
N ILE A 130 -35.28 3.40 -13.49
CA ILE A 130 -36.53 2.72 -13.84
C ILE A 130 -37.45 2.60 -12.63
N THR A 131 -36.90 2.13 -11.50
CA THR A 131 -37.64 1.96 -10.25
C THR A 131 -38.12 3.30 -9.69
N ARG A 132 -37.23 4.30 -9.64
CA ARG A 132 -37.50 5.63 -9.08
C ARG A 132 -38.57 6.37 -9.87
N TRP A 133 -38.61 6.20 -11.19
CA TRP A 133 -39.57 6.87 -12.07
C TRP A 133 -40.76 6.01 -12.45
N LYS A 134 -40.85 4.78 -11.95
CA LYS A 134 -41.98 3.86 -12.16
C LYS A 134 -42.30 3.67 -13.64
N LEU A 135 -41.26 3.46 -14.45
CA LEU A 135 -41.43 3.18 -15.88
C LEU A 135 -42.16 1.85 -16.05
N THR A 136 -43.03 1.75 -17.06
CA THR A 136 -43.66 0.48 -17.42
C THR A 136 -42.63 -0.47 -18.03
N ASP A 137 -42.88 -1.78 -17.99
CA ASP A 137 -41.91 -2.78 -18.49
C ASP A 137 -41.50 -2.54 -19.95
N GLU A 138 -42.45 -2.17 -20.82
CA GLU A 138 -42.16 -1.85 -22.23
C GLU A 138 -41.23 -0.63 -22.37
N ILE A 139 -41.46 0.41 -21.56
CA ILE A 139 -40.62 1.62 -21.56
C ILE A 139 -39.26 1.31 -20.94
N ALA A 140 -39.22 0.51 -19.87
CA ALA A 140 -37.99 0.11 -19.19
C ALA A 140 -37.06 -0.70 -20.12
N GLU A 141 -37.59 -1.62 -20.92
CA GLU A 141 -36.80 -2.36 -21.91
C GLU A 141 -36.21 -1.44 -22.99
N LYS A 142 -37.04 -0.55 -23.57
CA LYS A 142 -36.56 0.46 -24.53
C LYS A 142 -35.49 1.37 -23.89
N PHE A 143 -35.70 1.78 -22.65
CA PHE A 143 -34.80 2.62 -21.89
C PHE A 143 -33.43 1.93 -21.66
N ARG A 144 -33.41 0.65 -21.28
CA ARG A 144 -32.17 -0.14 -21.12
C ARG A 144 -31.40 -0.22 -22.43
N ALA A 145 -32.08 -0.56 -23.52
CA ALA A 145 -31.46 -0.71 -24.83
C ALA A 145 -30.87 0.62 -25.34
N GLU A 146 -31.64 1.70 -25.27
CA GLU A 146 -31.20 3.03 -25.71
C GLU A 146 -30.02 3.53 -24.88
N PHE A 147 -30.04 3.31 -23.55
CA PHE A 147 -28.92 3.72 -22.70
C PHE A 147 -27.63 3.00 -23.07
N LEU A 148 -27.66 1.68 -23.31
CA LEU A 148 -26.45 0.95 -23.70
C LEU A 148 -25.96 1.37 -25.08
N GLU A 149 -26.85 1.53 -26.06
CA GLU A 149 -26.49 1.95 -27.42
C GLU A 149 -25.81 3.33 -27.43
N ARG A 150 -26.28 4.24 -26.57
CA ARG A 150 -25.74 5.61 -26.47
C ARG A 150 -24.60 5.74 -25.47
N SER A 151 -24.26 4.68 -24.74
CA SER A 151 -23.23 4.72 -23.71
C SER A 151 -21.83 4.70 -24.31
N VAL A 152 -20.97 5.55 -23.75
CA VAL A 152 -19.58 5.69 -24.15
C VAL A 152 -18.70 5.51 -22.93
N VAL A 153 -17.67 4.68 -23.06
CA VAL A 153 -16.61 4.56 -22.07
C VAL A 153 -15.58 5.64 -22.36
N HIS A 154 -15.39 6.55 -21.41
CA HIS A 154 -14.37 7.59 -21.50
C HIS A 154 -13.11 7.16 -20.75
N HIS A 155 -11.99 7.18 -21.46
CA HIS A 155 -10.68 6.90 -20.91
C HIS A 155 -9.91 8.20 -20.77
N HIS A 156 -9.56 8.55 -19.54
CA HIS A 156 -8.83 9.77 -19.21
C HIS A 156 -7.54 9.46 -18.47
N PRO A 157 -6.47 10.22 -18.71
CA PRO A 157 -5.32 10.19 -17.84
C PRO A 157 -5.74 10.55 -16.41
N THR A 158 -5.23 9.80 -15.44
CA THR A 158 -5.40 10.14 -14.04
C THR A 158 -4.90 11.57 -13.79
N PRO A 159 -5.66 12.42 -13.08
CA PRO A 159 -5.16 13.75 -12.71
C PRO A 159 -3.95 13.63 -11.78
N THR A 160 -3.17 14.70 -11.70
CA THR A 160 -2.14 14.83 -10.67
C THR A 160 -2.81 14.78 -9.29
N VAL A 161 -2.29 13.93 -8.41
CA VAL A 161 -2.70 13.87 -7.01
C VAL A 161 -1.49 14.22 -6.16
N GLU A 162 -1.69 15.13 -5.22
CA GLU A 162 -0.68 15.52 -4.25
C GLU A 162 -0.94 14.76 -2.94
N PHE A 163 0.10 14.15 -2.40
CA PHE A 163 0.07 13.50 -1.10
C PHE A 163 1.11 14.15 -0.19
N ASN A 164 0.68 14.54 1.01
CA ASN A 164 1.59 14.96 2.06
C ASN A 164 2.03 13.74 2.86
N LEU A 165 3.31 13.37 2.74
CA LEU A 165 3.90 12.28 3.51
C LEU A 165 4.40 12.84 4.85
N SER A 166 3.86 12.32 5.95
CA SER A 166 4.30 12.70 7.31
C SER A 166 5.16 11.60 7.92
N LEU A 167 6.33 11.36 7.30
CA LEU A 167 7.25 10.33 7.75
C LEU A 167 8.07 10.83 8.95
N GLY A 168 8.22 10.00 9.97
CA GLY A 168 9.04 10.33 11.14
C GLY A 168 8.42 11.35 12.09
N ASP A 169 7.09 11.49 12.09
CA ASP A 169 6.41 12.19 13.19
C ASP A 169 6.64 11.46 14.52
N ARG A 170 6.45 12.16 15.65
CA ARG A 170 6.79 11.62 16.97
C ARG A 170 6.12 10.27 17.25
N MET A 171 4.86 10.10 16.84
CA MET A 171 4.13 8.84 17.02
C MET A 171 4.71 7.71 16.18
N SER A 172 5.08 7.99 14.92
CA SER A 172 5.75 7.04 14.04
C SER A 172 7.12 6.63 14.60
N LEU A 173 7.91 7.59 15.09
CA LEU A 173 9.21 7.30 15.71
C LEU A 173 9.07 6.39 16.94
N ARG A 174 8.03 6.58 17.77
CA ARG A 174 7.73 5.69 18.90
C ARG A 174 7.39 4.27 18.44
N SER A 175 6.60 4.12 17.38
CA SER A 175 6.31 2.80 16.80
C SER A 175 7.56 2.13 16.23
N MET A 176 8.42 2.89 15.53
CA MET A 176 9.72 2.38 15.05
C MET A 176 10.61 1.93 16.21
N ALA A 177 10.72 2.72 17.28
CA ALA A 177 11.44 2.38 18.51
C ALA A 177 10.94 1.06 19.13
N LYS A 178 9.61 0.90 19.23
CA LYS A 178 8.97 -0.35 19.66
C LYS A 178 9.41 -1.52 18.78
N SER A 179 9.29 -1.40 17.46
CA SER A 179 9.69 -2.44 16.51
C SER A 179 11.14 -2.90 16.68
N MET A 180 12.08 -1.96 16.91
CA MET A 180 13.48 -2.28 17.16
C MET A 180 13.69 -2.99 18.52
N LEU A 181 13.01 -2.54 19.58
CA LEU A 181 13.08 -3.25 20.87
C LEU A 181 12.50 -4.66 20.79
N VAL A 182 11.40 -4.85 20.08
CA VAL A 182 10.80 -6.18 19.88
C VAL A 182 11.73 -7.08 19.07
N LEU A 183 12.39 -6.55 18.03
CA LEU A 183 13.41 -7.29 17.28
C LEU A 183 14.57 -7.73 18.20
N LEU A 184 15.10 -6.80 19.01
CA LEU A 184 16.18 -7.10 19.94
C LEU A 184 15.76 -8.12 21.00
N ALA A 185 14.58 -7.96 21.59
CA ALA A 185 14.00 -8.89 22.55
C ALA A 185 13.89 -10.32 22.00
N SER A 186 13.56 -10.46 20.72
CA SER A 186 13.46 -11.76 20.05
C SER A 186 14.81 -12.50 19.97
N GLN A 187 15.93 -11.79 20.13
CA GLN A 187 17.27 -12.34 20.10
C GLN A 187 17.85 -12.57 21.50
N ILE A 188 17.71 -11.59 22.41
CA ILE A 188 18.41 -11.59 23.72
C ILE A 188 17.50 -11.82 24.92
N GLY A 189 16.20 -12.01 24.69
CA GLY A 189 15.18 -12.19 25.71
C GLY A 189 14.81 -10.91 26.45
N ASN A 190 13.69 -10.96 27.17
CA ASN A 190 13.13 -9.78 27.84
C ASN A 190 14.00 -9.32 29.02
N ASP A 191 14.58 -10.24 29.79
CA ASP A 191 15.33 -9.93 31.01
C ASP A 191 16.50 -8.97 30.74
N SER A 192 17.20 -9.17 29.62
CA SER A 192 18.30 -8.29 29.17
C SER A 192 17.81 -6.87 28.90
N LEU A 193 16.57 -6.72 28.43
CA LEU A 193 15.97 -5.42 28.15
C LEU A 193 15.41 -4.75 29.40
N LEU A 194 15.19 -5.45 30.51
CA LEU A 194 14.77 -4.82 31.77
C LEU A 194 15.86 -3.97 32.43
N HIS A 195 17.09 -4.01 31.90
CA HIS A 195 18.16 -3.15 32.37
C HIS A 195 17.78 -1.67 32.25
N ARG A 196 18.16 -0.87 33.26
CA ARG A 196 17.83 0.56 33.37
C ARG A 196 18.30 1.42 32.19
N SER A 197 19.31 0.96 31.45
CA SER A 197 19.82 1.68 30.27
C SER A 197 18.79 1.79 29.14
N PHE A 198 17.74 0.96 29.18
CA PHE A 198 16.61 1.03 28.25
C PHE A 198 15.39 1.79 28.81
N ASP A 199 15.47 2.37 30.02
CA ASP A 199 14.35 3.14 30.60
C ASP A 199 13.95 4.32 29.71
N GLY A 200 14.93 5.02 29.14
CA GLY A 200 14.69 6.16 28.25
C GLY A 200 13.85 5.79 27.03
N VAL A 201 14.21 4.71 26.33
CA VAL A 201 13.46 4.26 25.15
C VAL A 201 12.10 3.65 25.53
N ARG A 202 11.99 2.95 26.67
CA ARG A 202 10.68 2.49 27.18
C ARG A 202 9.75 3.66 27.44
N HIS A 203 10.22 4.65 28.17
CA HIS A 203 9.45 5.84 28.49
C HIS A 203 9.07 6.60 27.23
N PHE A 204 9.98 6.76 26.26
CA PHE A 204 9.66 7.33 24.95
C PHE A 204 8.55 6.57 24.22
N ILE A 205 8.60 5.23 24.19
CA ILE A 205 7.57 4.42 23.54
C ILE A 205 6.22 4.58 24.26
N MET A 206 6.21 4.59 25.60
CA MET A 206 4.98 4.59 26.39
C MET A 206 4.38 5.98 26.62
N ASN A 207 5.21 7.02 26.71
CA ASN A 207 4.85 8.38 27.10
C ASN A 207 5.24 9.37 26.01
N ASP A 208 4.35 10.32 25.73
CA ASP A 208 4.60 11.36 24.73
C ASP A 208 5.45 12.54 25.25
N ALA A 209 5.97 12.47 26.47
CA ALA A 209 6.76 13.56 27.05
C ALA A 209 8.26 13.41 26.77
N ASP A 210 8.76 12.17 26.76
CA ASP A 210 10.20 11.89 26.73
C ASP A 210 10.78 11.96 25.32
N THR A 211 12.09 12.18 25.23
CA THR A 211 12.85 12.22 23.97
C THR A 211 14.01 11.24 24.03
N ILE A 212 14.36 10.68 22.88
CA ILE A 212 15.58 9.90 22.68
C ILE A 212 16.37 10.47 21.52
N ASP A 213 17.66 10.14 21.43
CA ASP A 213 18.50 10.56 20.31
C ASP A 213 18.06 9.84 19.03
N VAL A 214 17.44 10.60 18.13
CA VAL A 214 17.02 10.14 16.81
C VAL A 214 17.61 11.06 15.75
N SER A 215 18.19 10.48 14.71
CA SER A 215 18.69 11.19 13.55
C SER A 215 18.13 10.59 12.26
N ILE A 216 17.85 11.44 11.28
CA ILE A 216 17.52 10.97 9.93
C ILE A 216 18.80 10.44 9.29
N ASN A 217 18.70 9.30 8.63
CA ASN A 217 19.79 8.65 7.94
C ASN A 217 19.33 8.33 6.51
N SER A 218 19.87 9.06 5.55
CA SER A 218 19.59 8.85 4.12
C SER A 218 20.71 8.07 3.43
N ASN A 219 21.63 7.45 4.17
CA ASN A 219 22.65 6.62 3.56
C ASN A 219 22.00 5.51 2.75
N ARG A 220 22.47 5.32 1.52
CA ARG A 220 21.99 4.24 0.67
C ARG A 220 22.17 2.92 1.41
N LEU A 221 21.13 2.10 1.43
CA LEU A 221 21.24 0.73 1.91
C LEU A 221 22.32 -0.01 1.11
N PRO A 222 23.11 -0.90 1.74
CA PRO A 222 23.95 -1.80 0.98
C PRO A 222 23.08 -2.62 0.02
N SER A 223 23.67 -3.14 -1.05
CA SER A 223 22.96 -4.09 -1.89
C SER A 223 22.76 -5.35 -1.08
N PHE A 224 21.58 -5.49 -0.48
CA PHE A 224 21.07 -6.78 -0.06
C PHE A 224 20.89 -7.61 -1.34
N THR A 225 20.95 -8.93 -1.23
CA THR A 225 20.84 -9.85 -2.38
C THR A 225 19.67 -9.49 -3.31
N GLU A 226 19.70 -9.94 -4.57
CA GLU A 226 18.60 -9.73 -5.54
C GLU A 226 17.21 -10.12 -5.00
N ALA A 227 17.14 -10.90 -3.94
CA ALA A 227 15.93 -11.41 -3.31
C ALA A 227 15.01 -10.36 -2.65
N HIS A 228 15.50 -9.16 -2.29
CA HIS A 228 14.71 -8.19 -1.51
C HIS A 228 14.27 -6.94 -2.27
N GLY A 229 14.54 -6.90 -3.58
CA GLY A 229 14.21 -5.77 -4.44
C GLY A 229 14.95 -4.47 -4.04
N PRO A 230 14.70 -3.37 -4.77
CA PRO A 230 15.40 -2.11 -4.57
C PRO A 230 14.76 -1.19 -3.51
N THR A 231 13.57 -1.51 -2.98
CA THR A 231 12.86 -0.71 -1.96
C THR A 231 12.45 -1.54 -0.74
N PRO A 232 13.39 -2.25 -0.08
CA PRO A 232 13.05 -3.02 1.11
C PRO A 232 12.78 -2.10 2.31
N SER A 233 11.94 -2.57 3.22
CA SER A 233 11.91 -2.02 4.58
C SER A 233 12.89 -2.79 5.45
N VAL A 234 13.67 -2.07 6.26
CA VAL A 234 14.74 -2.65 7.08
C VAL A 234 14.56 -2.24 8.53
N ILE A 235 14.66 -3.20 9.45
CA ILE A 235 14.83 -2.95 10.88
C ILE A 235 16.13 -3.62 11.29
N TRP A 236 17.05 -2.86 11.85
CA TRP A 236 18.35 -3.34 12.30
C TRP A 236 18.59 -2.90 13.74
N VAL A 237 19.23 -3.75 14.53
CA VAL A 237 19.69 -3.41 15.88
C VAL A 237 21.08 -3.98 16.09
N GLY A 238 21.97 -3.20 16.68
CA GLY A 238 23.33 -3.62 16.99
C GLY A 238 23.94 -2.79 18.11
N GLN A 239 25.19 -3.10 18.42
CA GLN A 239 25.90 -2.52 19.55
C GLN A 239 27.29 -2.08 19.10
N ASP A 240 27.73 -0.94 19.60
CA ASP A 240 29.09 -0.43 19.35
C ASP A 240 30.12 -0.96 20.35
N LEU A 241 31.37 -0.55 20.18
CA LEU A 241 32.48 -1.00 21.01
C LEU A 241 32.38 -0.53 22.47
N ASP A 242 31.66 0.56 22.73
CA ASP A 242 31.43 1.10 24.09
C ASP A 242 30.21 0.44 24.77
N GLY A 243 29.54 -0.47 24.05
CA GLY A 243 28.36 -1.19 24.51
C GLY A 243 27.06 -0.43 24.32
N ALA A 244 27.06 0.74 23.68
CA ALA A 244 25.84 1.47 23.36
C ALA A 244 25.05 0.74 22.27
N VAL A 245 23.72 0.70 22.43
CA VAL A 245 22.83 -0.04 21.53
C VAL A 245 22.15 0.94 20.60
N PHE A 246 22.27 0.68 19.30
CA PHE A 246 21.67 1.47 18.23
C PHE A 246 20.65 0.65 17.47
N GLY A 247 19.58 1.32 17.08
CA GLY A 247 18.58 0.81 16.16
C GLY A 247 18.60 1.61 14.86
N TYR A 248 18.28 0.96 13.75
CA TYR A 248 18.09 1.60 12.46
C TYR A 248 16.78 1.10 11.83
N PHE A 249 15.94 2.03 11.41
CA PHE A 249 14.66 1.73 10.78
C PHE A 249 14.62 2.43 9.43
N ASN A 250 14.47 1.69 8.33
CA ASN A 250 14.33 2.23 6.98
C ASN A 250 12.99 1.83 6.37
N LEU A 251 12.28 2.80 5.81
CA LEU A 251 11.01 2.59 5.12
C LEU A 251 11.24 2.56 3.61
N TYR A 252 10.95 1.42 3.00
CA TYR A 252 10.89 1.22 1.55
C TYR A 252 12.14 1.69 0.79
N GLY A 253 13.33 1.61 1.39
CA GLY A 253 14.57 2.09 0.79
C GLY A 253 14.65 3.60 0.59
N VAL A 254 13.70 4.38 1.13
CA VAL A 254 13.59 5.83 0.89
C VAL A 254 14.29 6.62 1.98
N VAL A 255 13.90 6.40 3.24
CA VAL A 255 14.37 7.19 4.38
C VAL A 255 14.58 6.28 5.57
N GLY A 256 15.70 6.48 6.25
CA GLY A 256 16.07 5.79 7.46
C GLY A 256 16.09 6.71 8.68
N TRP A 257 15.98 6.10 9.85
CA TRP A 257 16.16 6.74 11.15
C TRP A 257 17.10 5.90 12.00
N THR A 258 18.10 6.54 12.58
CA THR A 258 18.98 5.94 13.57
C THR A 258 18.50 6.35 14.96
N PHE A 259 18.43 5.39 15.87
CA PHE A 259 17.99 5.57 17.24
C PHE A 259 19.08 5.11 18.19
N LYS A 260 19.39 5.90 19.22
CA LYS A 260 20.14 5.40 20.37
C LYS A 260 19.17 4.77 21.36
N LEU A 261 19.16 3.44 21.45
CA LEU A 261 18.20 2.69 22.28
C LEU A 261 18.66 2.56 23.73
N SER A 262 19.98 2.51 23.96
CA SER A 262 20.58 2.42 25.28
C SER A 262 22.02 2.94 25.25
N ASP A 263 22.45 3.64 26.29
CA ASP A 263 23.83 4.13 26.42
C ASP A 263 24.85 3.01 26.64
N HIS A 264 24.45 1.93 27.29
CA HIS A 264 25.34 0.81 27.58
C HIS A 264 24.56 -0.46 27.93
N LEU A 265 24.88 -1.56 27.27
CA LEU A 265 24.44 -2.91 27.59
C LEU A 265 25.67 -3.77 27.92
N PRO A 266 25.81 -4.30 29.14
CA PRO A 266 27.01 -5.06 29.52
C PRO A 266 27.23 -6.33 28.68
N SER A 267 26.14 -6.96 28.25
CA SER A 267 26.20 -8.16 27.42
C SER A 267 26.45 -7.79 25.97
N LYS A 268 27.45 -8.44 25.36
CA LYS A 268 27.69 -8.30 23.92
C LYS A 268 26.53 -8.89 23.13
N ILE A 269 25.98 -8.11 22.20
CA ILE A 269 24.97 -8.60 21.26
C ILE A 269 25.56 -8.75 19.86
N ARG A 270 25.08 -9.72 19.10
CA ARG A 270 25.33 -9.77 17.65
C ARG A 270 24.30 -8.88 16.96
N PRO A 271 24.67 -8.08 15.95
CA PRO A 271 23.70 -7.35 15.16
C PRO A 271 22.60 -8.29 14.64
N ILE A 272 21.37 -7.79 14.62
CA ILE A 272 20.22 -8.48 14.07
C ILE A 272 19.48 -7.57 13.13
N MET A 273 18.98 -8.13 12.03
CA MET A 273 18.23 -7.39 11.03
C MET A 273 17.01 -8.18 10.57
N LEU A 274 15.95 -7.45 10.27
CA LEU A 274 14.78 -7.90 9.51
C LEU A 274 14.71 -7.09 8.23
N ILE A 275 14.77 -7.77 7.08
CA ILE A 275 14.53 -7.17 5.76
C ILE A 275 13.19 -7.68 5.23
N ASN A 276 12.37 -6.79 4.71
CA ASN A 276 11.09 -7.12 4.08
C ASN A 276 10.95 -6.41 2.73
N ASP A 277 10.83 -7.18 1.65
CA ASP A 277 10.33 -6.67 0.38
C ASP A 277 8.78 -6.58 0.45
N PRO A 278 8.18 -5.39 0.38
CA PRO A 278 6.72 -5.25 0.42
C PRO A 278 6.01 -5.86 -0.79
N ARG A 279 6.73 -6.20 -1.88
CA ARG A 279 6.18 -6.85 -3.08
C ARG A 279 6.25 -8.37 -3.00
N GLN A 280 7.40 -8.88 -2.55
CA GLN A 280 7.65 -10.31 -2.44
C GLN A 280 7.50 -10.76 -0.99
N ARG A 281 6.24 -10.92 -0.57
CA ARG A 281 5.87 -11.24 0.82
C ARG A 281 6.53 -12.51 1.36
N GLU A 282 6.93 -13.44 0.50
CA GLU A 282 7.62 -14.68 0.90
C GLU A 282 9.13 -14.47 1.15
N ASN A 283 9.73 -13.42 0.56
CA ASN A 283 11.16 -13.12 0.67
C ASN A 283 11.48 -12.27 1.90
N ARG A 284 11.33 -12.90 3.07
CA ARG A 284 11.65 -12.31 4.37
C ARG A 284 12.78 -13.06 5.02
N THR A 285 13.79 -12.34 5.44
CA THR A 285 14.94 -12.90 6.13
C THR A 285 15.17 -12.13 7.42
N THR A 286 15.24 -12.87 8.53
CA THR A 286 16.01 -12.39 9.68
C THR A 286 17.36 -13.05 9.61
N ASP A 287 18.34 -12.27 9.21
CA ASP A 287 19.63 -12.78 8.83
C ASP A 287 20.74 -12.01 9.58
N PRO A 288 21.40 -12.66 10.55
CA PRO A 288 22.57 -12.09 11.21
C PRO A 288 23.70 -11.76 10.24
N GLU A 289 23.90 -12.54 9.16
CA GLU A 289 24.97 -12.28 8.18
C GLU A 289 24.65 -11.02 7.38
N ALA A 290 23.40 -10.87 6.94
CA ALA A 290 22.95 -9.63 6.31
C ALA A 290 23.12 -8.42 7.26
N ALA A 291 22.96 -8.62 8.58
CA ALA A 291 23.11 -7.54 9.56
C ALA A 291 24.55 -7.01 9.64
N GLU A 292 25.54 -7.83 9.30
CA GLU A 292 26.96 -7.43 9.22
C GLU A 292 27.26 -6.52 8.02
N LEU A 293 26.39 -6.51 6.99
CA LEU A 293 26.51 -5.58 5.85
C LEU A 293 26.23 -4.12 6.24
N LEU A 294 25.62 -3.90 7.41
CA LEU A 294 25.33 -2.59 7.96
C LEU A 294 26.05 -2.42 9.31
N PRO A 295 27.37 -2.12 9.30
CA PRO A 295 28.12 -1.95 10.55
C PRO A 295 27.58 -0.76 11.35
N VAL A 296 27.70 -0.84 12.68
CA VAL A 296 27.15 0.16 13.61
C VAL A 296 27.73 1.55 13.35
N GLU A 297 28.98 1.65 12.93
CA GLU A 297 29.65 2.90 12.56
C GLU A 297 28.89 3.61 11.42
N ARG A 298 28.49 2.86 10.39
CA ARG A 298 27.70 3.38 9.26
C ARG A 298 26.29 3.80 9.68
N VAL A 299 25.71 3.10 10.64
CA VAL A 299 24.41 3.48 11.23
C VAL A 299 24.52 4.78 12.01
N LYS A 300 25.62 4.96 12.76
CA LYS A 300 25.93 6.15 13.56
C LYS A 300 26.27 7.36 12.70
N GLU A 301 26.93 7.17 11.55
CA GLU A 301 27.21 8.20 10.55
C GLU A 301 25.92 8.65 9.84
N SER A 302 24.98 9.19 10.62
CA SER A 302 23.73 9.74 10.11
C SER A 302 24.05 10.96 9.25
N ALA A 303 24.02 10.77 7.94
CA ALA A 303 24.08 11.84 6.97
C ALA A 303 22.66 12.05 6.43
N PHE A 304 22.16 13.28 6.57
CA PHE A 304 20.98 13.71 5.85
C PHE A 304 21.41 14.31 4.52
N SER A 305 20.81 13.81 3.44
CA SER A 305 21.05 14.24 2.07
C SER A 305 19.71 14.25 1.34
N GLU A 306 19.23 15.44 1.00
CA GLU A 306 18.02 15.61 0.20
C GLU A 306 18.13 14.88 -1.14
N GLN A 307 19.33 14.85 -1.73
CA GLN A 307 19.58 14.15 -2.99
C GLN A 307 19.44 12.63 -2.85
N ASP A 308 19.83 12.04 -1.72
CA ASP A 308 19.65 10.62 -1.47
C ASP A 308 18.19 10.25 -1.24
N ILE A 309 17.46 11.06 -0.46
CA ILE A 309 16.02 10.89 -0.27
C ILE A 309 15.29 11.02 -1.61
N ALA A 310 15.60 12.05 -2.41
CA ALA A 310 15.01 12.24 -3.73
C ALA A 310 15.29 11.05 -4.67
N ARG A 311 16.49 10.46 -4.60
CA ARG A 311 16.81 9.23 -5.33
C ARG A 311 15.98 8.05 -4.85
N GLY A 312 15.86 7.84 -3.54
CA GLY A 312 15.02 6.79 -2.96
C GLY A 312 13.55 6.90 -3.38
N ILE A 313 12.99 8.12 -3.31
CA ILE A 313 11.65 8.43 -3.82
C ILE A 313 11.55 8.13 -5.31
N THR A 314 12.54 8.53 -6.11
CA THR A 314 12.56 8.27 -7.56
C THR A 314 12.57 6.77 -7.86
N THR A 315 13.36 5.98 -7.14
CA THR A 315 13.40 4.52 -7.28
C THR A 315 12.04 3.91 -6.93
N LEU A 316 11.44 4.31 -5.81
CA LEU A 316 10.12 3.86 -5.40
C LEU A 316 9.05 4.20 -6.44
N HIS A 317 9.03 5.45 -6.93
CA HIS A 317 8.12 5.87 -8.00
C HIS A 317 8.34 5.11 -9.31
N SER A 318 9.58 4.90 -9.74
CA SER A 318 9.89 4.17 -10.98
C SER A 318 9.32 2.75 -10.93
N GLN A 319 9.48 2.10 -9.77
CA GLN A 319 8.91 0.80 -9.53
C GLN A 319 7.38 0.79 -9.47
N MET A 320 6.76 1.82 -8.87
CA MET A 320 5.30 1.98 -8.87
C MET A 320 4.76 2.13 -10.31
N HIS A 321 5.46 2.91 -11.14
CA HIS A 321 5.14 3.10 -12.55
C HIS A 321 5.27 1.80 -13.35
N GLU A 322 6.34 1.05 -13.14
CA GLU A 322 6.54 -0.26 -13.79
C GLU A 322 5.41 -1.23 -13.46
N TYR A 323 5.07 -1.37 -12.18
CA TYR A 323 3.96 -2.23 -11.74
C TYR A 323 2.61 -1.79 -12.32
N SER A 324 2.34 -0.47 -12.34
CA SER A 324 1.11 0.07 -12.92
C SER A 324 1.04 -0.18 -14.42
N ARG A 325 2.17 -0.09 -15.13
CA ARG A 325 2.28 -0.37 -16.57
C ARG A 325 2.02 -1.84 -16.87
N GLU A 326 2.61 -2.76 -16.12
CA GLU A 326 2.39 -4.20 -16.28
C GLU A 326 0.91 -4.56 -16.12
N ARG A 327 0.25 -4.03 -15.09
CA ARG A 327 -1.20 -4.24 -14.90
C ARG A 327 -2.06 -3.62 -15.99
N LEU A 328 -1.67 -2.45 -16.51
CA LEU A 328 -2.37 -1.83 -17.63
C LEU A 328 -2.27 -2.72 -18.89
N ILE A 329 -1.09 -3.27 -19.16
CA ILE A 329 -0.87 -4.19 -20.29
C ILE A 329 -1.69 -5.47 -20.08
N GLU A 330 -1.60 -6.09 -18.91
CA GLU A 330 -2.35 -7.31 -18.57
C GLU A 330 -3.86 -7.11 -18.71
N LYS A 331 -4.39 -6.00 -18.15
CA LYS A 331 -5.81 -5.65 -18.28
C LYS A 331 -6.18 -5.39 -19.73
N SER A 332 -5.39 -4.60 -20.46
CA SER A 332 -5.70 -4.28 -21.87
C SER A 332 -5.71 -5.54 -22.73
N LEU A 333 -4.77 -6.46 -22.48
CA LEU A 333 -4.72 -7.76 -23.12
C LEU A 333 -5.95 -8.58 -22.78
N SER A 334 -6.28 -8.73 -21.50
CA SER A 334 -7.47 -9.47 -21.04
C SER A 334 -8.77 -8.90 -21.65
N ASP A 335 -8.92 -7.57 -21.64
CA ASP A 335 -10.09 -6.89 -22.21
C ASP A 335 -10.21 -7.16 -23.72
N GLU A 336 -9.11 -7.10 -24.48
CA GLU A 336 -9.15 -7.38 -25.94
C GLU A 336 -9.37 -8.86 -26.24
N LEU A 337 -8.72 -9.77 -25.51
CA LEU A 337 -8.91 -11.22 -25.66
C LEU A 337 -10.35 -11.65 -25.32
N SER A 338 -11.02 -10.96 -24.39
CA SER A 338 -12.43 -11.23 -24.06
C SER A 338 -13.42 -10.87 -25.18
N LYS A 339 -12.95 -10.18 -26.23
CA LYS A 339 -13.73 -9.83 -27.42
C LYS A 339 -13.54 -10.83 -28.56
N THR A 340 -12.67 -11.81 -28.41
CA THR A 340 -12.42 -12.87 -29.40
C THR A 340 -12.98 -14.19 -28.93
N ASN A 341 -13.56 -14.95 -29.86
CA ASN A 341 -13.99 -16.33 -29.60
C ASN A 341 -12.83 -17.26 -29.92
N PHE A 342 -11.96 -17.50 -28.94
CA PHE A 342 -10.99 -18.58 -29.07
C PHE A 342 -11.75 -19.91 -29.13
N ASP A 343 -11.60 -20.64 -30.24
CA ASP A 343 -12.10 -22.00 -30.28
C ASP A 343 -11.24 -22.92 -29.39
N GLU A 344 -11.79 -24.06 -28.97
CA GLU A 344 -11.10 -25.03 -28.13
C GLU A 344 -9.86 -25.64 -28.81
N THR A 345 -9.69 -25.42 -30.12
CA THR A 345 -8.54 -25.91 -30.89
C THR A 345 -7.33 -24.98 -30.78
N GLY A 346 -7.51 -23.79 -30.20
CA GLY A 346 -6.47 -22.76 -30.09
C GLY A 346 -6.14 -22.10 -31.42
N TYR A 347 -6.96 -22.32 -32.46
CA TYR A 347 -6.82 -21.62 -33.73
C TYR A 347 -7.46 -20.23 -33.60
N VAL A 348 -6.71 -19.20 -33.99
CA VAL A 348 -7.18 -17.82 -34.02
C VAL A 348 -7.18 -17.40 -35.47
N ASP A 349 -8.34 -16.97 -35.96
CA ASP A 349 -8.42 -16.39 -37.31
C ASP A 349 -7.40 -15.23 -37.43
N PRO A 350 -6.60 -15.17 -38.52
CA PRO A 350 -5.60 -14.12 -38.69
C PRO A 350 -6.21 -12.70 -38.64
N THR A 351 -7.44 -12.53 -39.10
CA THR A 351 -8.16 -11.24 -39.07
C THR A 351 -8.53 -10.86 -37.63
N GLU A 352 -8.99 -11.83 -36.83
CA GLU A 352 -9.25 -11.62 -35.41
C GLU A 352 -7.98 -11.31 -34.63
N THR A 353 -6.89 -12.02 -34.93
CA THR A 353 -5.57 -11.75 -34.35
C THR A 353 -5.12 -10.33 -34.65
N GLN A 354 -5.23 -9.90 -35.91
CA GLN A 354 -4.87 -8.54 -36.32
C GLN A 354 -5.72 -7.49 -35.59
N ARG A 355 -7.04 -7.72 -35.46
CA ARG A 355 -7.95 -6.83 -34.72
C ARG A 355 -7.55 -6.68 -33.25
N VAL A 356 -7.21 -7.78 -32.58
CA VAL A 356 -6.72 -7.75 -31.18
C VAL A 356 -5.43 -6.96 -31.06
N LEU A 357 -4.48 -7.18 -31.98
CA LEU A 357 -3.20 -6.47 -32.00
C LEU A 357 -3.39 -4.97 -32.21
N GLU A 358 -4.27 -4.57 -33.13
CA GLU A 358 -4.59 -3.16 -33.40
C GLU A 358 -5.27 -2.51 -32.18
N GLY A 359 -6.23 -3.18 -31.54
CA GLY A 359 -6.88 -2.71 -30.33
C GLY A 359 -5.91 -2.54 -29.15
N LEU A 360 -5.03 -3.52 -28.95
CA LEU A 360 -3.99 -3.46 -27.93
C LEU A 360 -3.00 -2.33 -28.21
N ALA A 361 -2.51 -2.21 -29.45
CA ALA A 361 -1.59 -1.17 -29.85
C ALA A 361 -2.21 0.23 -29.64
N TYR A 362 -3.47 0.40 -30.04
CA TYR A 362 -4.20 1.65 -29.82
C TYR A 362 -4.28 2.00 -28.33
N ARG A 363 -4.73 1.08 -27.48
CA ARG A 363 -4.88 1.31 -26.03
C ARG A 363 -3.54 1.61 -25.35
N VAL A 364 -2.50 0.85 -25.69
CA VAL A 364 -1.14 1.05 -25.14
C VAL A 364 -0.60 2.41 -25.57
N VAL A 365 -0.72 2.80 -26.85
CA VAL A 365 -0.27 4.10 -27.34
C VAL A 365 -1.03 5.23 -26.64
N MET A 366 -2.37 5.18 -26.59
CA MET A 366 -3.15 6.22 -25.92
C MET A 366 -2.81 6.33 -24.43
N GLY A 367 -2.60 5.20 -23.75
CA GLY A 367 -2.17 5.15 -22.35
C GLY A 367 -0.77 5.74 -22.14
N LEU A 368 0.21 5.37 -22.97
CA LEU A 368 1.59 5.86 -22.89
C LEU A 368 1.67 7.37 -23.13
N PHE A 369 0.95 7.88 -24.14
CA PHE A 369 0.93 9.31 -24.46
C PHE A 369 -0.07 10.12 -23.63
N ARG A 370 -0.81 9.47 -22.71
CA ARG A 370 -1.84 10.11 -21.88
C ARG A 370 -2.82 10.93 -22.73
N VAL A 371 -3.18 10.42 -23.90
CA VAL A 371 -4.18 11.05 -24.77
C VAL A 371 -5.55 10.52 -24.35
N PRO A 372 -6.53 11.36 -23.99
CA PRO A 372 -7.88 10.89 -23.70
C PRO A 372 -8.52 10.24 -24.94
N TRP A 373 -9.27 9.16 -24.75
CA TRP A 373 -10.03 8.52 -25.82
C TRP A 373 -11.37 8.03 -25.33
N SER A 374 -12.22 7.60 -26.24
CA SER A 374 -13.54 7.09 -25.91
C SER A 374 -13.93 5.99 -26.88
N GLU A 375 -14.71 5.03 -26.40
CA GLU A 375 -15.21 3.92 -27.20
C GLU A 375 -16.67 3.63 -26.82
N PRO A 376 -17.53 3.26 -27.78
CA PRO A 376 -18.88 2.84 -27.47
C PRO A 376 -18.87 1.56 -26.62
N VAL A 377 -19.85 1.41 -25.73
CA VAL A 377 -20.06 0.14 -25.02
C VAL A 377 -20.46 -0.92 -26.06
N GLN A 378 -19.69 -2.01 -26.16
CA GLN A 378 -19.98 -3.12 -27.06
C GLN A 378 -20.68 -4.26 -26.30
N GLY A 379 -21.77 -4.80 -26.87
CA GLY A 379 -22.53 -5.95 -26.33
C GLY A 379 -24.02 -5.66 -26.11
N SER A 380 -24.86 -6.69 -26.04
CA SER A 380 -26.28 -6.54 -25.70
C SER A 380 -26.48 -6.53 -24.17
N VAL A 381 -27.61 -5.98 -23.68
CA VAL A 381 -28.00 -6.02 -22.25
C VAL A 381 -27.89 -7.44 -21.67
N LYS A 382 -28.22 -8.45 -22.50
CA LYS A 382 -28.24 -9.86 -22.12
C LYS A 382 -26.83 -10.42 -21.98
N ASP A 383 -25.96 -10.17 -22.96
CA ASP A 383 -24.56 -10.63 -22.94
C ASP A 383 -23.77 -10.04 -21.77
N LEU A 384 -24.14 -8.83 -21.33
CA LEU A 384 -23.47 -8.10 -20.26
C LEU A 384 -23.92 -8.53 -18.86
N ARG A 385 -25.16 -9.02 -18.71
CA ARG A 385 -25.66 -9.62 -17.45
C ARG A 385 -25.13 -11.03 -17.23
N ASP A 386 -24.97 -11.81 -18.30
CA ASP A 386 -24.51 -13.20 -18.21
C ASP A 386 -22.99 -13.29 -17.91
N ARG A 387 -22.22 -12.24 -18.21
CA ARG A 387 -20.79 -12.11 -17.85
C ARG A 387 -20.52 -11.79 -16.37
N GLU A 388 -21.55 -11.50 -15.55
CA GLU A 388 -21.40 -11.12 -14.13
C GLU A 388 -21.37 -12.31 -13.14
N PHE A 389 -21.39 -13.56 -13.61
CA PHE A 389 -21.46 -14.76 -12.76
C PHE A 389 -20.25 -15.72 -12.82
N ASP A 390 -19.15 -15.33 -13.46
CA ASP A 390 -17.86 -16.06 -13.41
C ASP A 390 -16.75 -15.30 -12.67
#